data_AF-A0A8J7XCU4-F1
#
_entry.id   AF-A0A8J7XCU4-F1
#
_cell.length_a   1.000
_cell.length_b   1.000
_cell.length_c   1.000
_cell.angle_alpha   90.00
_cell.angle_beta   90.00
_cell.angle_gamma   90.00
#
_symmetry.space_group_name_H-M   'P 1'
#
loop_
_entity.id
_entity.type
_entity.pdbx_description
1 polymer ?
#
loop_
_entity_poly.entity_id
_entity_poly.type
_entity_poly.pdbx_seq_one_letter_code
_entity_poly.pdbx_strand_id
1 'polypeptide(L)' 'MSRIDDFKWSLSQILGDVDDQNVSAVKGAIYAKASKIGVREAKDFIWEKQREGVLEHDVALRLTRLLSKFSVYR' A
#
# COMPACT_ATOMS: atom_id res chain seq x y z
N MET A 1 15.54 -1.76 13.30
CA MET A 1 14.55 -1.20 12.36
C MET A 1 13.18 -1.33 13.02
N SER A 2 12.36 -0.27 13.06
CA SER A 2 11.00 -0.38 13.60
C SER A 2 10.11 -1.15 12.63
N ARG A 3 9.06 -1.85 13.11
CA ARG A 3 8.08 -2.52 12.22
C ARG A 3 7.43 -1.53 11.24
N ILE A 4 7.32 -0.27 11.64
CA ILE A 4 6.82 0.82 10.79
C ILE A 4 7.82 1.13 9.67
N ASP A 5 9.12 1.07 9.95
CA ASP A 5 10.17 1.30 8.95
C ASP A 5 10.21 0.12 7.96
N ASP A 6 10.06 -1.12 8.44
CA ASP A 6 9.99 -2.32 7.58
C ASP A 6 8.76 -2.28 6.66
N PHE A 7 7.61 -1.82 7.19
CA PHE A 7 6.41 -1.60 6.39
C PHE A 7 6.63 -0.53 5.31
N LYS A 8 7.16 0.63 5.70
CA LYS A 8 7.45 1.73 4.75
C LYS A 8 8.44 1.30 3.68
N TRP A 9 9.47 0.54 4.05
CA TRP A 9 10.45 0.00 3.12
C TRP A 9 9.79 -0.97 2.14
N SER A 10 9.05 -1.96 2.63
CA SER A 10 8.33 -2.94 1.79
C SER A 10 7.32 -2.29 0.85
N LEU A 11 6.58 -1.30 1.36
CA LEU A 11 5.65 -0.50 0.57
C LEU A 11 6.37 0.24 -0.56
N SER A 12 7.56 0.79 -0.29
CA SER A 12 8.38 1.48 -1.29
C SER A 12 8.90 0.53 -2.35
N GLN A 13 9.29 -0.69 -1.99
CA GLN A 13 9.77 -1.69 -2.93
C GLN A 13 8.66 -2.14 -3.88
N ILE A 14 7.47 -2.45 -3.36
CA ILE A 14 6.33 -2.89 -4.20
C ILE A 14 5.88 -1.78 -5.16
N LEU A 15 5.89 -0.53 -4.71
CA LEU A 15 5.48 0.61 -5.54
C LEU A 15 6.60 1.13 -6.46
N GLY A 16 7.86 0.81 -6.18
CA GLY A 16 8.99 1.17 -7.03
C GLY A 16 9.00 0.42 -8.37
N ASP A 17 8.27 -0.70 -8.44
CA ASP A 17 8.06 -1.48 -9.67
C ASP A 17 7.04 -0.80 -10.62
N VAL A 18 6.35 0.25 -10.17
CA VAL A 18 5.36 1.00 -10.97
C VAL A 18 6.03 2.26 -11.53
N ASP A 19 6.12 2.38 -12.85
CA ASP A 19 6.62 3.59 -13.52
C ASP A 19 5.47 4.60 -13.73
N ASP A 20 5.05 5.26 -12.65
CA ASP A 20 3.98 6.26 -12.71
C ASP A 20 4.27 7.44 -11.76
N GLN A 21 4.06 8.67 -12.26
CA GLN A 21 4.22 9.91 -11.48
C GLN A 21 3.34 9.94 -10.22
N ASN A 22 2.24 9.18 -10.19
CA ASN A 22 1.29 9.11 -9.08
C ASN A 22 1.72 8.17 -7.94
N VAL A 23 2.80 7.39 -8.11
CA VAL A 23 3.28 6.41 -7.12
C VAL A 23 3.52 7.02 -5.74
N SER A 24 4.14 8.20 -5.69
CA SER A 24 4.41 8.88 -4.41
C SER A 24 3.13 9.28 -3.68
N ALA A 25 2.10 9.70 -4.42
CA ALA A 25 0.79 10.04 -3.85
C ALA A 25 0.06 8.79 -3.34
N VAL A 26 0.06 7.71 -4.14
CA VAL A 26 -0.53 6.41 -3.76
C VAL A 26 0.13 5.86 -2.49
N LYS A 27 1.46 5.90 -2.41
CA LYS A 27 2.24 5.48 -1.24
C LYS A 27 1.82 6.24 0.02
N GLY A 28 1.77 7.57 -0.07
CA GLY A 28 1.38 8.43 1.05
C GLY A 28 -0.04 8.13 1.53
N ALA A 29 -0.97 7.95 0.59
CA ALA A 29 -2.36 7.63 0.88
C ALA A 29 -2.52 6.26 1.56
N ILE A 30 -1.84 5.22 1.07
CA ILE A 30 -1.87 3.87 1.68
C ILE A 30 -1.35 3.93 3.12
N TYR A 31 -0.21 4.57 3.36
CA TYR A 31 0.36 4.71 4.70
C TYR A 31 -0.57 5.48 5.64
N ALA A 32 -1.13 6.59 5.17
CA ALA A 32 -2.05 7.42 5.95
C ALA A 32 -3.32 6.66 6.33
N LYS A 33 -3.95 5.97 5.37
CA LYS A 33 -5.16 5.16 5.60
C LYS A 33 -4.88 4.01 6.55
N ALA A 34 -3.80 3.25 6.34
CA ALA A 34 -3.42 2.13 7.18
C ALA A 34 -3.14 2.55 8.63
N SER A 35 -2.48 3.70 8.82
CA SER A 35 -2.08 4.20 10.14
C SER A 35 -3.22 4.89 10.88
N LYS A 36 -4.00 5.74 10.20
CA LYS A 36 -4.98 6.63 10.86
C LYS A 36 -6.41 6.10 10.86
N ILE A 37 -6.79 5.31 9.86
CA ILE A 37 -8.17 4.86 9.68
C ILE A 37 -8.28 3.37 9.97
N GLY A 38 -7.52 2.56 9.22
CA GLY A 38 -7.54 1.11 9.37
C GLY A 38 -7.04 0.40 8.12
N VAL A 39 -6.71 -0.87 8.30
CA VAL A 39 -6.18 -1.73 7.24
C VAL A 39 -7.22 -2.03 6.16
N ARG A 40 -8.50 -2.15 6.55
CA ARG A 40 -9.60 -2.36 5.59
C ARG A 40 -9.68 -1.21 4.59
N GLU A 41 -9.74 0.02 5.08
CA GLU A 41 -9.84 1.20 4.21
C GLU A 41 -8.60 1.42 3.33
N ALA A 42 -7.42 0.99 3.82
CA ALA A 42 -6.22 1.00 3.01
C ALA A 42 -6.29 -0.03 1.87
N LYS A 43 -6.86 -1.22 2.10
CA LYS A 43 -7.08 -2.24 1.07
C LYS A 43 -8.13 -1.81 0.05
N ASP A 44 -9.23 -1.21 0.50
CA ASP A 44 -10.30 -0.76 -0.38
C ASP A 44 -9.79 0.34 -1.32
N PHE A 45 -8.96 1.26 -0.81
CA PHE A 45 -8.27 2.25 -1.64
C PHE A 45 -7.34 1.63 -2.69
N ILE A 46 -6.59 0.57 -2.35
CA ILE A 46 -5.73 -0.11 -3.32
C ILE A 46 -6.58 -0.71 -4.46
N TRP A 47 -7.70 -1.35 -4.13
CA TRP A 47 -8.60 -1.91 -5.14
C TRP A 47 -9.33 -0.85 -5.96
N GLU A 48 -9.62 0.31 -5.40
CA GLU A 48 -10.08 1.48 -6.14
C GLU A 48 -9.04 1.93 -7.17
N LYS A 49 -7.77 2.10 -6.76
CA LYS A 49 -6.67 2.49 -7.67
C LYS A 49 -6.35 1.45 -8.72
N GLN A 50 -6.55 0.17 -8.42
CA GLN A 50 -6.47 -0.89 -9.42
C GLN A 50 -7.60 -0.79 -10.45
N ARG A 51 -8.83 -0.51 -10.02
CA ARG A 51 -9.99 -0.32 -10.93
C ARG A 51 -9.87 0.93 -11.80
N GLU A 52 -9.23 1.97 -11.29
CA GLU A 52 -8.90 3.18 -12.05
C GLU A 52 -7.75 2.98 -13.06
N GLY A 53 -7.07 1.83 -13.04
CA GLY A 53 -5.92 1.56 -13.91
C GLY A 53 -4.59 2.17 -13.44
N VAL A 54 -4.55 2.75 -12.23
CA VAL A 54 -3.34 3.35 -11.64
C VAL A 54 -2.39 2.27 -11.10
N LEU A 55 -2.93 1.14 -10.66
CA LEU A 55 -2.16 0.00 -10.19
C LEU A 55 -2.47 -1.24 -11.02
N GLU A 56 -1.42 -1.97 -11.39
CA GLU A 56 -1.59 -3.31 -11.91
C GLU A 56 -2.17 -4.26 -10.84
N HIS A 57 -2.86 -5.31 -11.30
CA HIS A 57 -3.49 -6.27 -10.42
C HIS A 57 -2.49 -6.98 -9.49
N ASP A 58 -1.31 -7.35 -10.00
CA ASP A 58 -0.27 -7.99 -9.18
C ASP A 58 0.24 -7.06 -8.07
N VAL A 59 0.48 -5.78 -8.41
CA VAL A 59 0.89 -4.75 -7.44
C VAL A 59 -0.18 -4.59 -6.36
N ALA A 60 -1.45 -4.49 -6.73
CA ALA A 60 -2.57 -4.40 -5.80
C ALA A 60 -2.64 -5.63 -4.85
N LEU A 61 -2.42 -6.83 -5.37
CA LEU A 61 -2.33 -8.06 -4.56
C LEU A 61 -1.16 -8.04 -3.58
N ARG A 62 0.03 -7.61 -4.02
CA ARG A 62 1.22 -7.50 -3.16
C ARG A 62 0.99 -6.49 -2.03
N LEU A 63 0.40 -5.34 -2.33
CA LEU A 63 0.09 -4.29 -1.35
C LEU A 63 -0.94 -4.73 -0.32
N THR A 64 -2.03 -5.38 -0.76
CA THR A 64 -3.06 -5.89 0.15
C THR A 64 -2.53 -7.00 1.07
N ARG A 65 -1.63 -7.86 0.58
CA ARG A 65 -0.89 -8.84 1.40
C ARG A 65 0.02 -8.17 2.42
N LEU A 66 0.75 -7.12 2.03
CA LEU A 66 1.59 -6.34 2.95
C LEU A 66 0.76 -5.73 4.08
N LEU A 67 -0.39 -5.14 3.74
CA LEU A 67 -1.31 -4.58 4.73
C LEU A 67 -1.88 -5.63 5.69
N SER A 68 -2.19 -6.83 5.21
CA SER A 68 -2.60 -7.95 6.08
C SER A 68 -1.51 -8.30 7.09
N LYS A 69 -0.25 -8.40 6.63
CA LYS A 69 0.88 -8.65 7.53
C LYS A 69 1.01 -7.53 8.57
N PHE A 70 0.93 -6.28 8.15
CA PHE A 70 1.01 -5.13 9.06
C PHE A 70 -0.12 -5.12 10.10
N SER A 71 -1.34 -5.49 9.71
CA SER A 71 -2.51 -5.56 10.60
C SER A 71 -2.39 -6.58 11.73
N VAL A 72 -1.73 -7.71 11.48
CA VAL A 72 -1.61 -8.80 12.46
C VAL A 72 -0.71 -8.40 13.64
N TYR A 73 0.14 -7.40 13.45
CA TYR A 73 1.12 -6.96 14.44
C TYR A 73 0.79 -5.61 15.10
N ARG A 74 -0.39 -5.03 14.79
CA ARG A 74 -0.86 -3.75 15.32
C ARG A 74 -1.80 -3.94 16.50
#